data_AF-A0AAN6H4H0-F1
#
_entry.id   AF-A0AAN6H4H0-F1
#
_cell.length_a   1.000
_cell.length_b   1.000
_cell.length_c   1.000
_cell.angle_alpha   90.00
_cell.angle_beta   90.00
_cell.angle_gamma   90.00
#
_symmetry.space_group_name_H-M   'P 1'
#
loop_
_entity.id
_entity.type
_entity.pdbx_description
1 polymer ?
#
loop_
_entity_poly.entity_id
_entity_poly.type
_entity_poly.pdbx_seq_one_letter_code
_entity_poly.pdbx_strand_id
1 'polypeptide(L)'
;MPPGDLTTFDAVYAHLTTAYPYPVLPFPSPNPHSKTLSHTIASLSVHPTLEALLHILNADLASAHFLCRHMQNEPAWEGMYIHGFLHRVEGDYRNADAWYGNVAESECFRSAWPGEAGLEDAKAFIRRVERLRKQKIGDVKELEVESQREVDALVGWCKEKFGTGRIEDATQVWVEPSEEHRKIASKMLVGGEGWRQF
;
A
#
# COMPACT_ATOMS: atom_id res chain seq x y z
N MET A 1 -15.30 -8.75 -20.95
CA MET A 1 -14.08 -9.57 -21.08
C MET A 1 -12.92 -8.69 -20.69
N PRO A 2 -12.11 -9.02 -19.66
CA PRO A 2 -10.85 -8.33 -19.48
C PRO A 2 -10.03 -8.47 -20.78
N PRO A 3 -9.28 -7.44 -21.22
CA PRO A 3 -8.38 -7.56 -22.36
C PRO A 3 -7.44 -8.74 -22.11
N GLY A 4 -7.24 -9.58 -23.14
CA GLY A 4 -6.71 -10.94 -23.02
C GLY A 4 -5.27 -11.11 -22.48
N ASP A 5 -4.60 -10.07 -22.01
CA ASP A 5 -3.16 -10.10 -21.68
C ASP A 5 -2.82 -9.72 -20.23
N LEU A 6 -3.80 -9.64 -19.32
CA LEU A 6 -3.57 -9.33 -17.90
C LEU A 6 -3.15 -10.56 -17.09
N THR A 7 -2.09 -11.25 -17.52
CA THR A 7 -1.61 -12.50 -16.92
C THR A 7 -0.28 -12.37 -16.18
N THR A 8 0.37 -11.21 -16.26
CA THR A 8 1.63 -10.91 -15.58
C THR A 8 1.49 -9.68 -14.70
N PHE A 9 2.38 -9.54 -13.70
CA PHE A 9 2.46 -8.33 -12.88
C PHE A 9 2.58 -7.08 -13.73
N ASP A 10 3.51 -7.05 -14.69
CA ASP A 10 3.80 -5.86 -15.49
C ASP A 10 2.62 -5.46 -16.38
N ALA A 11 1.88 -6.44 -16.94
CA ALA A 11 0.68 -6.15 -17.72
C ALA A 11 -0.44 -5.56 -16.86
N VAL A 12 -0.66 -6.10 -15.65
CA VAL A 12 -1.65 -5.58 -14.71
C VAL A 12 -1.25 -4.21 -14.18
N TYR A 13 0.01 -4.02 -13.80
CA TYR A 13 0.55 -2.74 -13.36
C TYR A 13 0.36 -1.65 -14.42
N ALA A 14 0.81 -1.91 -15.65
CA ALA A 14 0.66 -0.98 -16.77
C ALA A 14 -0.80 -0.65 -17.07
N HIS A 15 -1.69 -1.64 -16.99
CA HIS A 15 -3.13 -1.40 -17.15
C HIS A 15 -3.68 -0.47 -16.08
N LEU A 16 -3.40 -0.74 -14.80
CA LEU A 16 -3.90 0.06 -13.68
C LEU A 16 -3.39 1.50 -13.74
N THR A 17 -2.10 1.70 -14.01
CA THR A 17 -1.46 3.02 -14.04
C THR A 17 -1.77 3.83 -15.30
N THR A 18 -2.24 3.18 -16.37
CA THR A 18 -2.75 3.88 -17.56
C THR A 18 -4.25 4.18 -17.44
N ALA A 19 -5.02 3.30 -16.81
CA ALA A 19 -6.48 3.43 -16.72
C ALA A 19 -6.94 4.38 -15.61
N TYR A 20 -6.15 4.50 -14.53
CA TYR A 20 -6.52 5.26 -13.33
C TYR A 20 -5.38 6.18 -12.88
N PRO A 21 -5.69 7.34 -12.28
CA PRO A 21 -4.67 8.18 -11.66
C PRO A 21 -4.06 7.50 -10.43
N TYR A 22 -2.81 7.84 -10.12
CA TYR A 22 -2.18 7.38 -8.89
C TYR A 22 -2.94 7.88 -7.65
N PRO A 23 -3.07 7.05 -6.60
CA PRO A 23 -3.98 7.33 -5.50
C PRO A 23 -3.45 8.42 -4.56
N VAL A 24 -4.12 9.57 -4.58
CA VAL A 24 -3.83 10.72 -3.70
C VAL A 24 -4.90 10.86 -2.62
N LEU A 25 -6.17 10.87 -3.03
CA LEU A 25 -7.33 11.07 -2.16
C LEU A 25 -8.09 9.75 -1.98
N PRO A 26 -8.87 9.62 -0.90
CA PRO A 26 -9.73 8.46 -0.72
C PRO A 26 -10.65 8.26 -1.91
N PHE A 27 -10.70 7.03 -2.42
CA PHE A 27 -11.58 6.67 -3.51
C PHE A 27 -13.04 6.85 -3.05
N PRO A 28 -13.91 7.54 -3.83
CA PRO A 28 -15.27 7.86 -3.38
C PRO A 28 -16.19 6.65 -3.25
N SER A 29 -15.81 5.50 -3.80
CA SER A 29 -16.57 4.26 -3.74
C SER A 29 -15.93 3.27 -2.76
N PRO A 30 -16.73 2.51 -2.00
CA PRO A 30 -16.22 1.42 -1.16
C PRO A 30 -15.83 0.17 -1.97
N ASN A 31 -16.17 0.12 -3.26
CA ASN A 31 -15.78 -0.95 -4.18
C ASN A 31 -14.50 -0.58 -4.95
N PRO A 32 -13.70 -1.58 -5.36
CA PRO A 32 -12.55 -1.35 -6.23
C PRO A 32 -12.97 -0.81 -7.60
N HIS A 33 -12.00 -0.26 -8.34
CA HIS A 33 -12.17 0.13 -9.74
C HIS A 33 -12.69 -1.04 -10.59
N SER A 34 -12.19 -2.26 -10.36
CA SER A 34 -12.71 -3.47 -11.00
C SER A 34 -12.59 -4.70 -10.09
N LYS A 35 -13.74 -5.34 -9.79
CA LYS A 35 -13.78 -6.61 -9.06
C LYS A 35 -13.15 -7.76 -9.86
N THR A 36 -13.27 -7.72 -11.18
CA THR A 36 -12.61 -8.70 -12.06
C THR A 36 -11.10 -8.58 -11.94
N LEU A 37 -10.56 -7.34 -11.89
CA LEU A 37 -9.13 -7.14 -11.68
C LEU A 37 -8.67 -7.63 -10.31
N SER A 38 -9.49 -7.52 -9.25
CA SER A 38 -9.15 -8.09 -7.94
C SER A 38 -8.87 -9.60 -8.02
N HIS A 39 -9.71 -10.36 -8.76
CA HIS A 39 -9.46 -11.78 -8.98
C HIS A 39 -8.22 -12.04 -9.85
N THR A 40 -8.01 -11.22 -10.88
CA THR A 40 -6.82 -11.30 -11.73
C THR A 40 -5.54 -11.08 -10.92
N ILE A 41 -5.50 -10.05 -10.06
CA ILE A 41 -4.37 -9.71 -9.20
C ILE A 41 -4.01 -10.88 -8.29
N ALA A 42 -4.98 -11.41 -7.54
CA ALA A 42 -4.77 -12.56 -6.65
C ALA A 42 -4.31 -13.82 -7.43
N SER A 43 -4.80 -14.00 -8.66
CA SER A 43 -4.43 -15.14 -9.51
C SER A 43 -3.00 -15.06 -10.04
N LEU A 44 -2.34 -13.89 -10.02
CA LEU A 44 -0.93 -13.78 -10.39
C LEU A 44 -0.04 -14.59 -9.45
N SER A 45 -0.45 -14.71 -8.17
CA SER A 45 0.31 -15.37 -7.10
C SER A 45 1.76 -14.86 -7.03
N VAL A 46 1.93 -13.55 -7.08
CA VAL A 46 3.24 -12.88 -6.91
C VAL A 46 3.54 -12.69 -5.42
N HIS A 47 4.68 -12.09 -5.09
CA HIS A 47 4.98 -11.73 -3.70
C HIS A 47 3.85 -10.86 -3.09
N PRO A 48 3.39 -11.12 -1.84
CA PRO A 48 2.29 -10.40 -1.21
C PRO A 48 2.46 -8.86 -1.19
N THR A 49 3.70 -8.38 -1.08
CA THR A 49 4.06 -6.96 -1.23
C THR A 49 3.64 -6.38 -2.58
N LEU A 50 3.94 -7.09 -3.67
CA LEU A 50 3.58 -6.68 -5.04
C LEU A 50 2.08 -6.80 -5.26
N GLU A 51 1.45 -7.87 -4.75
CA GLU A 51 0.00 -8.07 -4.81
C GLU A 51 -0.75 -6.95 -4.08
N ALA A 52 -0.30 -6.56 -2.87
CA ALA A 52 -0.89 -5.47 -2.10
C ALA A 52 -0.83 -4.13 -2.83
N LEU A 53 0.29 -3.81 -3.49
CA LEU A 53 0.43 -2.60 -4.31
C LEU A 53 -0.57 -2.57 -5.47
N LEU A 54 -0.75 -3.70 -6.18
CA LEU A 54 -1.75 -3.79 -7.24
C LEU A 54 -3.18 -3.62 -6.70
N HIS A 55 -3.50 -4.20 -5.55
CA HIS A 55 -4.81 -4.00 -4.92
C HIS A 55 -5.05 -2.54 -4.53
N ILE A 56 -4.05 -1.83 -3.99
CA ILE A 56 -4.16 -0.39 -3.69
C ILE A 56 -4.44 0.41 -4.97
N LEU A 57 -3.72 0.13 -6.06
CA LEU A 57 -3.92 0.78 -7.36
C LEU A 57 -5.29 0.48 -7.98
N ASN A 58 -5.86 -0.69 -7.70
CA ASN A 58 -7.23 -1.04 -8.08
C ASN A 58 -8.29 -0.49 -7.11
N ALA A 59 -7.91 0.30 -6.10
CA ALA A 59 -8.76 0.75 -4.99
C ALA A 59 -9.43 -0.41 -4.21
N ASP A 60 -8.85 -1.60 -4.25
CA ASP A 60 -9.28 -2.78 -3.50
C ASP A 60 -8.63 -2.81 -2.12
N LEU A 61 -9.00 -1.83 -1.29
CA LEU A 61 -8.33 -1.57 -0.02
C LEU A 61 -8.54 -2.70 1.00
N ALA A 62 -9.62 -3.47 0.88
CA ALA A 62 -9.90 -4.62 1.74
C ALA A 62 -8.88 -5.75 1.52
N SER A 63 -8.61 -6.11 0.26
CA SER A 63 -7.60 -7.10 -0.10
C SER A 63 -6.19 -6.61 0.26
N ALA A 64 -5.88 -5.33 0.01
CA ALA A 64 -4.62 -4.73 0.42
C ALA A 64 -4.40 -4.79 1.94
N HIS A 65 -5.42 -4.44 2.74
CA HIS A 65 -5.39 -4.55 4.20
C HIS A 65 -5.12 -5.98 4.67
N PHE A 66 -5.80 -6.95 4.06
CA PHE A 66 -5.62 -8.36 4.40
C PHE A 66 -4.15 -8.76 4.25
N LEU A 67 -3.51 -8.43 3.13
CA LEU A 67 -2.10 -8.74 2.89
C LEU A 67 -1.17 -7.96 3.84
N CYS A 68 -1.39 -6.65 4.01
CA CYS A 68 -0.55 -5.80 4.86
C CYS A 68 -0.53 -6.27 6.32
N ARG A 69 -1.66 -6.77 6.84
CA ARG A 69 -1.74 -7.29 8.23
C ARG A 69 -0.83 -8.48 8.50
N HIS A 70 -0.46 -9.23 7.47
CA HIS A 70 0.48 -10.34 7.58
C HIS A 70 1.95 -9.91 7.34
N MET A 71 2.18 -8.64 7.03
CA MET A 71 3.50 -8.05 6.78
C MET A 71 3.71 -6.77 7.60
N GLN A 72 3.04 -6.62 8.74
CA GLN A 72 3.00 -5.38 9.52
C GLN A 72 4.07 -5.29 10.62
N ASN A 73 5.07 -6.17 10.62
CA ASN A 73 6.12 -6.23 11.64
C ASN A 73 7.49 -6.39 11.02
N GLU A 74 8.53 -5.98 11.75
CA GLU A 74 9.91 -6.30 11.41
C GLU A 74 10.08 -7.83 11.26
N PRO A 75 10.86 -8.31 10.28
CA PRO A 75 11.67 -7.53 9.33
C PRO A 75 10.95 -7.17 8.01
N ALA A 76 9.62 -7.27 7.91
CA ALA A 76 8.84 -6.96 6.69
C ALA A 76 8.64 -5.44 6.48
N TRP A 77 9.74 -4.70 6.40
CA TRP A 77 9.74 -3.24 6.29
C TRP A 77 8.94 -2.72 5.10
N GLU A 78 9.02 -3.41 3.96
CA GLU A 78 8.20 -3.06 2.78
C GLU A 78 6.70 -3.23 3.03
N GLY A 79 6.28 -4.25 3.79
CA GLY A 79 4.87 -4.45 4.14
C GLY A 79 4.38 -3.38 5.09
N MET A 80 5.21 -3.02 6.07
CA MET A 80 4.95 -1.89 6.99
C MET A 80 4.83 -0.57 6.23
N TYR A 81 5.70 -0.33 5.24
CA TYR A 81 5.66 0.87 4.42
C TYR A 81 4.40 0.91 3.56
N ILE A 82 4.04 -0.19 2.90
CA ILE A 82 2.81 -0.31 2.10
C ILE A 82 1.57 -0.10 2.97
N HIS A 83 1.58 -0.55 4.24
CA HIS A 83 0.49 -0.29 5.17
C HIS A 83 0.33 1.21 5.47
N GLY A 84 1.44 1.93 5.65
CA GLY A 84 1.44 3.39 5.75
C GLY A 84 0.88 4.06 4.49
N PHE A 85 1.30 3.60 3.31
CA PHE A 85 0.79 4.08 2.02
C PHE A 85 -0.72 3.82 1.88
N LEU A 86 -1.19 2.63 2.25
CA LEU A 86 -2.60 2.27 2.27
C LEU A 86 -3.41 3.24 3.15
N HIS A 87 -2.95 3.51 4.37
CA HIS A 87 -3.62 4.49 5.25
C HIS A 87 -3.61 5.92 4.69
N ARG A 88 -2.54 6.34 3.99
CA ARG A 88 -2.51 7.62 3.29
C ARG A 88 -3.63 7.69 2.24
N VAL A 89 -3.79 6.64 1.46
CA VAL A 89 -4.84 6.52 0.43
C VAL A 89 -6.24 6.50 1.06
N GLU A 90 -6.44 5.85 2.21
CA GLU A 90 -7.70 5.85 2.95
C GLU A 90 -8.06 7.21 3.58
N GLY A 91 -7.08 8.09 3.71
CA GLY A 91 -7.23 9.39 4.37
C GLY A 91 -7.06 9.34 5.88
N ASP A 92 -6.43 8.27 6.40
CA ASP A 92 -5.95 8.16 7.78
C ASP A 92 -4.50 8.63 7.88
N TYR A 93 -4.34 9.95 7.76
CA TYR A 93 -3.03 10.59 7.65
C TYR A 93 -2.18 10.46 8.92
N ARG A 94 -2.83 10.35 10.09
CA ARG A 94 -2.10 10.19 11.36
C ARG A 94 -1.44 8.83 11.44
N ASN A 95 -2.14 7.76 11.04
CA ASN A 95 -1.53 6.44 10.97
C ASN A 95 -0.49 6.37 9.86
N ALA A 96 -0.74 6.97 8.70
CA ALA A 96 0.26 7.06 7.63
C ALA A 96 1.57 7.69 8.12
N ASP A 97 1.50 8.84 8.81
CA ASP A 97 2.67 9.54 9.37
C ASP A 97 3.46 8.67 10.35
N ALA A 98 2.76 7.95 11.23
CA ALA A 98 3.37 7.05 12.20
C ALA A 98 4.08 5.87 11.51
N TRP A 99 3.43 5.23 10.53
CA TRP A 99 4.04 4.15 9.75
C TRP A 99 5.28 4.62 8.99
N TYR A 100 5.22 5.79 8.35
CA TYR A 100 6.36 6.37 7.63
C TYR A 100 7.53 6.64 8.57
N GLY A 101 7.26 7.10 9.79
CA GLY A 101 8.27 7.22 10.85
C GLY A 101 8.92 5.89 11.22
N ASN A 102 8.14 4.82 11.34
CA ASN A 102 8.67 3.50 11.72
C ASN A 102 9.59 2.89 10.65
N VAL A 103 9.36 3.19 9.37
CA VAL A 103 10.10 2.58 8.25
C VAL A 103 11.15 3.52 7.64
N ALA A 104 11.34 4.72 8.19
CA ALA A 104 12.18 5.78 7.63
C ALA A 104 13.62 5.34 7.29
N GLU A 105 14.17 4.43 8.10
CA GLU A 105 15.55 3.94 7.97
C GLU A 105 15.68 2.74 7.01
N SER A 106 14.55 2.16 6.57
CA SER A 106 14.53 1.00 5.69
C SER A 106 14.93 1.35 4.25
N GLU A 107 15.52 0.38 3.54
CA GLU A 107 15.96 0.56 2.16
C GLU A 107 14.80 0.86 1.21
N CYS A 108 13.64 0.21 1.41
CA CYS A 108 12.46 0.44 0.58
C CYS A 108 11.88 1.84 0.75
N PHE A 109 11.89 2.39 1.97
CA PHE A 109 11.48 3.76 2.21
C PHE A 109 12.47 4.76 1.59
N ARG A 110 13.77 4.57 1.83
CA ARG A 110 14.82 5.45 1.28
C ARG A 110 14.92 5.40 -0.24
N SER A 111 14.51 4.31 -0.88
CA SER A 111 14.34 4.24 -2.33
C SER A 111 13.28 5.24 -2.82
N ALA A 112 12.14 5.30 -2.13
CA ALA A 112 11.04 6.20 -2.46
C ALA A 112 11.25 7.63 -1.95
N TRP A 113 11.98 7.83 -0.86
CA TRP A 113 12.23 9.13 -0.26
C TRP A 113 13.72 9.27 0.08
N PRO A 114 14.57 9.50 -0.94
CA PRO A 114 16.01 9.50 -0.77
C PRO A 114 16.51 10.78 -0.07
N GLY A 115 17.71 10.69 0.51
CA GLY A 115 18.40 11.81 1.15
C GLY A 115 18.09 11.96 2.64
N GLU A 116 18.85 12.83 3.32
CA GLU A 116 18.76 13.03 4.77
C GLU A 116 17.39 13.59 5.21
N ALA A 117 16.70 14.29 4.32
CA ALA A 117 15.37 14.87 4.57
C ALA A 117 14.21 13.95 4.15
N GLY A 118 14.48 12.72 3.70
CA GLY A 118 13.47 11.85 3.08
C GLY A 118 12.20 11.65 3.92
N LEU A 119 12.34 11.43 5.23
CA LEU A 119 11.18 11.32 6.13
C LEU A 119 10.37 12.63 6.20
N GLU A 120 11.04 13.77 6.29
CA GLU A 120 10.35 15.07 6.35
C GLU A 120 9.66 15.42 5.04
N ASP A 121 10.25 15.07 3.90
CA ASP A 121 9.65 15.23 2.57
C ASP A 121 8.39 14.37 2.44
N ALA A 122 8.46 13.10 2.87
CA ALA A 122 7.32 12.18 2.85
C ALA A 122 6.18 12.67 3.76
N LYS A 123 6.50 13.15 4.96
CA LYS A 123 5.51 13.75 5.86
C LYS A 123 4.96 15.08 5.33
N ALA A 124 5.78 15.88 4.66
CA ALA A 124 5.33 17.10 3.99
C ALA A 124 4.35 16.79 2.85
N PHE A 125 4.56 15.69 2.13
CA PHE A 125 3.62 15.18 1.16
C PHE A 125 2.29 14.76 1.81
N ILE A 126 2.30 13.96 2.89
CA ILE A 126 1.08 13.60 3.66
C ILE A 126 0.30 14.86 4.08
N ARG A 127 0.99 15.87 4.63
CA ARG A 127 0.36 17.15 5.03
C ARG A 127 -0.28 17.88 3.86
N ARG A 128 0.34 17.87 2.67
CA ARG A 128 -0.23 18.46 1.45
C ARG A 128 -1.48 17.72 0.99
N VAL A 129 -1.45 16.38 0.99
CA VAL A 129 -2.60 15.54 0.66
C VAL A 129 -3.75 15.78 1.63
N GLU A 130 -3.48 15.82 2.93
CA GLU A 130 -4.48 16.09 3.97
C GLU A 130 -5.13 17.46 3.78
N ARG A 131 -4.32 18.49 3.52
CA ARG A 131 -4.79 19.85 3.26
C ARG A 131 -5.65 19.92 2.00
N LEU A 132 -5.28 19.23 0.91
CA LEU A 132 -6.13 19.12 -0.27
C LEU A 132 -7.48 18.48 0.09
N ARG A 133 -7.47 17.35 0.82
CA ARG A 133 -8.71 16.65 1.18
C ARG A 133 -9.64 17.50 2.05
N LYS A 134 -9.11 18.03 3.16
CA LYS A 134 -9.88 18.67 4.23
C LYS A 134 -10.21 20.13 3.95
N GLN A 135 -9.28 20.85 3.32
CA GLN A 135 -9.37 22.30 3.14
C GLN A 135 -9.55 22.71 1.67
N LYS A 136 -9.46 21.76 0.72
CA LYS A 136 -9.51 22.02 -0.73
C LYS A 136 -8.41 22.96 -1.22
N ILE A 137 -7.26 22.95 -0.53
CA ILE A 137 -6.09 23.77 -0.85
C ILE A 137 -5.00 22.86 -1.43
N GLY A 138 -4.57 23.17 -2.66
CA GLY A 138 -3.54 22.44 -3.40
C GLY A 138 -4.01 22.02 -4.78
N ASP A 139 -3.10 21.50 -5.60
CA ASP A 139 -3.40 20.94 -6.92
C ASP A 139 -3.32 19.41 -6.87
N VAL A 140 -4.42 18.74 -7.20
CA VAL A 140 -4.47 17.27 -7.25
C VAL A 140 -3.50 16.71 -8.28
N LYS A 141 -3.25 17.40 -9.40
CA LYS A 141 -2.35 16.92 -10.45
C LYS A 141 -0.89 16.95 -10.03
N GLU A 142 -0.48 17.96 -9.26
CA GLU A 142 0.85 18.00 -8.65
C GLU A 142 1.05 16.82 -7.68
N LEU A 143 0.05 16.56 -6.83
CA LEU A 143 0.12 15.46 -5.86
C LEU A 143 0.02 14.08 -6.52
N GLU A 144 -0.67 13.94 -7.65
CA GLU A 144 -0.71 12.71 -8.45
C GLU A 144 0.70 12.38 -8.99
N VAL A 145 1.46 13.36 -9.48
CA VAL A 145 2.84 13.16 -9.96
C VAL A 145 3.76 12.71 -8.83
N GLU A 146 3.61 13.29 -7.64
CA GLU A 146 4.43 12.89 -6.50
C GLU A 146 4.03 11.54 -5.92
N SER A 147 2.74 11.22 -5.89
CA SER A 147 2.26 9.89 -5.55
C SER A 147 2.73 8.85 -6.58
N GLN A 148 2.76 9.21 -7.86
CA GLN A 148 3.32 8.36 -8.91
C GLN A 148 4.78 8.04 -8.62
N ARG A 149 5.60 9.06 -8.36
CA ARG A 149 7.03 8.89 -8.05
C ARG A 149 7.25 7.95 -6.86
N GLU A 150 6.48 8.12 -5.78
CA GLU A 150 6.53 7.25 -4.61
C GLU A 150 6.17 5.80 -4.94
N VAL A 151 5.07 5.59 -5.67
CA VAL A 151 4.59 4.25 -6.06
C VAL A 151 5.57 3.58 -7.02
N ASP A 152 6.03 4.28 -8.06
CA ASP A 152 6.97 3.76 -9.05
C ASP A 152 8.30 3.33 -8.38
N ALA A 153 8.81 4.13 -7.44
CA ALA A 153 10.02 3.80 -6.68
C ALA A 153 9.83 2.59 -5.76
N LEU A 154 8.69 2.52 -5.05
CA LEU A 154 8.38 1.41 -4.17
C LEU A 154 8.15 0.10 -4.95
N VAL A 155 7.39 0.16 -6.04
CA VAL A 155 7.18 -0.98 -6.97
C VAL A 155 8.52 -1.41 -7.57
N GLY A 156 9.34 -0.46 -8.05
CA GLY A 156 10.66 -0.75 -8.61
C GLY A 156 11.56 -1.51 -7.63
N TRP A 157 11.65 -1.02 -6.39
CA TRP A 157 12.42 -1.68 -5.33
C TRP A 157 11.88 -3.09 -5.01
N CYS A 158 10.55 -3.24 -4.92
CA CYS A 158 9.94 -4.56 -4.66
C CYS A 158 10.18 -5.54 -5.81
N LYS A 159 10.14 -5.07 -7.06
CA LYS A 159 10.46 -5.88 -8.25
C LYS A 159 11.90 -6.35 -8.23
N GLU A 160 12.84 -5.48 -7.88
CA GLU A 160 14.26 -5.83 -7.78
C GLU A 160 14.50 -6.87 -6.67
N LYS A 161 13.88 -6.68 -5.50
CA LYS A 161 14.07 -7.57 -4.35
C LYS A 161 13.41 -8.94 -4.51
N PHE A 162 12.18 -8.97 -5.04
CA PHE A 162 11.36 -10.19 -5.03
C PHE A 162 11.13 -10.82 -6.40
N GLY A 163 11.38 -10.08 -7.48
CA GLY A 163 10.95 -10.45 -8.82
C GLY A 163 9.43 -10.38 -9.00
N THR A 164 8.96 -10.54 -10.23
CA THR A 164 7.54 -10.51 -10.61
C THR A 164 6.99 -11.88 -11.01
N GLY A 165 7.79 -12.93 -10.82
CA GLY A 165 7.41 -14.30 -11.13
C GLY A 165 6.31 -14.82 -10.21
N ARG A 166 5.59 -15.83 -10.70
CA ARG A 166 4.64 -16.59 -9.90
C ARG A 166 5.38 -17.34 -8.78
N ILE A 167 4.88 -17.24 -7.56
CA ILE A 167 5.33 -17.97 -6.38
C ILE A 167 4.40 -19.17 -6.19
N GLU A 168 4.94 -20.37 -6.29
CA GLU A 168 4.17 -21.61 -6.11
C GLU A 168 4.03 -22.01 -4.63
N ASP A 169 4.98 -21.62 -3.77
CA ASP A 169 4.95 -21.85 -2.32
C ASP A 169 5.21 -20.55 -1.55
N ALA A 170 4.13 -19.90 -1.12
CA ALA A 170 4.18 -18.64 -0.38
C ALA A 170 4.46 -18.82 1.12
N THR A 171 4.55 -20.06 1.64
CA THR A 171 4.72 -20.30 3.09
C THR A 171 6.00 -19.72 3.66
N GLN A 172 7.03 -19.54 2.81
CA GLN A 172 8.33 -18.96 3.18
C GLN A 172 8.32 -17.42 3.23
N VAL A 173 7.25 -16.77 2.77
CA VAL A 173 7.17 -15.31 2.62
C VAL A 173 6.44 -14.64 3.78
N TRP A 174 5.58 -15.39 4.49
CA TRP A 174 4.82 -14.86 5.62
C TRP A 174 5.71 -14.68 6.84
N VAL A 175 5.81 -13.45 7.33
CA VAL A 175 6.42 -13.18 8.63
C VAL A 175 5.38 -13.46 9.70
N GLU A 176 5.59 -14.53 10.47
CA GLU A 176 4.72 -14.84 11.61
C GLU A 176 4.64 -13.63 12.57
N PRO A 177 3.44 -13.19 12.98
CA PRO A 177 3.33 -12.19 14.02
C PRO A 177 3.99 -12.72 15.30
N SER A 178 4.81 -11.91 15.95
CA SER A 178 5.37 -12.25 17.27
C SER A 178 4.24 -12.65 18.23
N GLU A 179 4.52 -13.54 19.19
CA GLU A 179 3.49 -13.99 20.16
C GLU A 179 2.82 -12.83 20.90
N GLU A 180 3.56 -11.75 21.12
CA GLU A 180 3.07 -10.53 21.74
C GLU A 180 2.00 -9.84 20.88
N HIS A 181 2.24 -9.73 19.57
CA HIS A 181 1.26 -9.19 18.62
C HIS A 181 0.05 -10.11 18.43
N ARG A 182 0.22 -11.44 18.48
CA ARG A 182 -0.92 -12.38 18.49
C ARG A 182 -1.82 -12.17 19.69
N LYS A 183 -1.23 -11.94 20.89
CA LYS A 183 -1.99 -11.67 22.12
C LYS A 183 -2.72 -10.32 22.06
N ILE A 184 -2.11 -9.29 21.48
CA ILE A 184 -2.75 -7.98 21.30
C ILE A 184 -3.89 -8.06 20.27
N ALA A 185 -3.67 -8.69 19.11
CA ALA A 185 -4.69 -8.88 18.09
C ALA A 185 -5.86 -9.75 18.59
N SER A 186 -5.57 -10.82 19.34
CA SER A 186 -6.58 -11.67 19.98
C SER A 186 -7.38 -10.91 21.03
N LYS A 187 -6.73 -10.06 21.84
CA LYS A 187 -7.42 -9.17 22.79
C LYS A 187 -8.31 -8.14 22.08
N MET A 188 -7.91 -7.63 20.92
CA MET A 188 -8.73 -6.71 20.12
C MET A 188 -9.92 -7.39 19.43
N LEU A 189 -9.83 -8.70 19.13
CA LEU A 189 -10.91 -9.49 18.55
C LEU A 189 -11.94 -9.97 19.60
N VAL A 190 -11.51 -10.19 20.84
CA VAL A 190 -12.35 -10.73 21.93
C VAL A 190 -12.80 -9.64 22.91
N GLY A 191 -12.08 -8.52 23.00
CA GLY A 191 -12.41 -7.36 23.84
C GLY A 191 -12.82 -6.18 22.97
N GLY A 192 -14.12 -5.95 22.83
CA GLY A 192 -14.71 -4.82 22.12
C GLY A 192 -14.46 -3.47 22.81
N GLU A 193 -13.22 -3.01 22.84
CA GLU A 193 -12.85 -1.64 23.25
C GLU A 193 -11.92 -1.01 22.21
N GLY A 194 -12.41 -0.92 20.97
CA GLY A 194 -11.87 -0.02 19.96
C GLY A 194 -12.94 1.00 19.64
N TRP A 195 -12.70 2.27 20.00
CA TRP A 195 -13.60 3.38 19.71
C TRP A 195 -13.94 3.42 18.20
N ARG A 196 -15.11 2.90 17.85
CA ARG A 196 -15.85 3.22 16.64
C ARG A 196 -17.14 3.88 17.10
N GLN A 197 -17.32 5.14 16.76
CA GLN A 197 -18.66 5.69 16.65
C GLN A 197 -19.02 5.67 15.17
N PHE A 198 -20.14 4.99 14.88
CA PHE A 198 -20.83 5.01 13.60
C PHE A 198 -21.44 6.38 13.35
#